data_AF-E2C7R4-F1
#
_entry.id   AF-E2C7R4-F1
#
_cell.length_a   1.000
_cell.length_b   1.000
_cell.length_c   1.000
_cell.angle_alpha   90.00
_cell.angle_beta   90.00
_cell.angle_gamma   90.00
#
_symmetry.space_group_name_H-M   'P 1'
#
loop_
_entity.id
_entity.type
_entity.pdbx_description
1 polymer ?
#
loop_
_entity_poly.entity_id
_entity_poly.type
_entity_poly.pdbx_seq_one_letter_code
_entity_poly.pdbx_strand_id
1 'polypeptide(L)' 'HFREVLIFCFHLKKTAAEAHRMLVEAYGESAPTDKSCREWFRRFKSDDFSV' A
#
# COMPACT_ATOMS: atom_id res chain seq x y z
N HIS A 1 -10.53 -2.50 -2.82
CA HIS A 1 -9.58 -3.63 -2.81
C HIS A 1 -8.16 -3.24 -2.40
N PHE A 2 -7.33 -2.64 -3.27
CA PHE A 2 -5.91 -2.40 -2.95
C PHE A 2 -5.66 -1.52 -1.73
N ARG A 3 -6.53 -0.56 -1.45
CA ARG A 3 -6.42 0.31 -0.27
C ARG A 3 -6.49 -0.48 1.04
N GLU A 4 -7.42 -1.41 1.18
CA GLU A 4 -7.55 -2.25 2.38
C GLU A 4 -6.32 -3.14 2.56
N VAL A 5 -5.78 -3.67 1.46
CA VAL A 5 -4.52 -4.43 1.47
C VAL A 5 -3.35 -3.54 1.91
N LEU A 6 -3.27 -2.29 1.43
CA LEU A 6 -2.24 -1.34 1.85
C LEU A 6 -2.36 -0.96 3.33
N ILE A 7 -3.58 -0.80 3.86
CA ILE A 7 -3.84 -0.57 5.29
C ILE A 7 -3.39 -1.79 6.11
N PHE A 8 -3.72 -3.00 5.65
CA PHE A 8 -3.28 -4.23 6.28
C PHE A 8 -1.75 -4.33 6.31
N CYS A 9 -1.06 -4.10 5.18
CA CYS A 9 0.40 -4.05 5.13
C CYS A 9 0.99 -2.99 6.07
N PHE A 10 0.37 -1.82 6.17
CA PHE A 10 0.79 -0.76 7.07
C PHE A 10 0.68 -1.17 8.56
N HIS A 11 -0.42 -1.81 8.95
CA HIS A 11 -0.58 -2.36 10.31
C HIS A 11 0.41 -3.49 10.61
N LEU A 12 0.77 -4.29 9.61
CA LEU A 12 1.86 -5.27 9.69
C LEU A 12 3.27 -4.65 9.72
N LYS A 13 3.37 -3.32 9.83
CA LYS A 13 4.64 -2.57 9.86
C LYS A 13 5.52 -2.79 8.64
N LYS A 14 4.93 -3.19 7.50
CA LYS A 14 5.62 -3.23 6.22
C LYS A 14 5.93 -1.81 5.76
N THR A 15 6.91 -1.69 4.88
CA THR A 15 7.19 -0.47 4.13
C THR A 15 6.32 -0.40 2.87
N ALA A 16 6.16 0.80 2.30
CA ALA A 16 5.44 0.98 1.03
C ALA A 16 6.06 0.14 -0.11
N ALA A 17 7.39 -0.02 -0.11
CA ALA A 17 8.12 -0.81 -1.10
C ALA A 17 7.90 -2.32 -0.93
N GLU A 18 7.79 -2.82 0.31
CA GLU A 18 7.40 -4.22 0.57
C GLU A 18 5.95 -4.47 0.14
N ALA A 19 5.03 -3.56 0.50
CA ALA A 19 3.63 -3.68 0.10
C ALA A 19 3.47 -3.66 -1.42
N HIS A 20 4.19 -2.78 -2.12
CA HIS A 20 4.21 -2.75 -3.58
C HIS A 20 4.72 -4.07 -4.18
N ARG A 21 5.83 -4.62 -3.67
CA ARG A 21 6.36 -5.91 -4.14
C ARG A 21 5.35 -7.05 -3.97
N MET A 22 4.72 -7.14 -2.80
CA MET A 22 3.68 -8.15 -2.53
C MET A 22 2.48 -7.99 -3.48
N LEU A 23 2.08 -6.75 -3.79
CA LEU A 23 0.98 -6.48 -4.71
C LEU A 23 1.34 -6.83 -6.15
N VAL A 24 2.55 -6.52 -6.61
CA VAL A 24 3.02 -6.92 -7.94
C VAL A 24 3.10 -8.44 -8.06
N GLU A 25 3.58 -9.13 -7.03
CA GLU A 25 3.64 -10.59 -7.01
C GLU A 25 2.25 -11.25 -7.10
N ALA A 26 1.25 -10.71 -6.39
CA ALA A 26 -0.08 -11.28 -6.36
C ALA A 26 -0.99 -10.85 -7.54
N TYR A 27 -0.81 -9.63 -8.07
CA TYR A 27 -1.75 -9.02 -9.03
C TYR A 27 -1.09 -8.60 -10.35
N GLY A 28 0.22 -8.74 -10.49
CA GLY A 28 0.95 -8.41 -11.71
C GLY A 28 0.73 -6.96 -12.15
N GLU A 29 0.42 -6.76 -13.43
CA GLU A 29 0.19 -5.44 -14.03
C GLU A 29 -1.01 -4.70 -13.46
N SER A 30 -1.94 -5.40 -12.79
CA SER A 30 -3.09 -4.78 -12.14
C SER A 30 -2.74 -4.13 -10.80
N ALA A 31 -1.52 -4.34 -10.29
CA ALA A 31 -1.07 -3.78 -9.03
C ALA A 31 -0.96 -2.24 -9.10
N PRO A 32 -1.25 -1.53 -7.99
CA PRO A 32 -1.04 -0.09 -7.93
C PRO A 32 0.44 0.23 -8.06
N THR A 33 0.75 1.39 -8.66
CA THR A 33 2.14 1.82 -8.81
C THR A 33 2.83 2.03 -7.46
N ASP A 34 4.14 1.89 -7.47
CA ASP A 34 5.01 2.18 -6.32
C ASP A 34 4.83 3.62 -5.78
N LYS A 35 4.57 4.59 -6.68
CA LYS A 35 4.23 5.97 -6.30
C LYS A 35 2.93 6.03 -5.50
N SER A 36 1.87 5.38 -6.00
CA SER A 36 0.57 5.32 -5.31
C SER A 36 0.69 4.66 -3.93
N CYS A 37 1.47 3.57 -3.82
CA CYS A 37 1.73 2.91 -2.54
C CYS A 37 2.40 3.86 -1.55
N ARG A 38 3.44 4.60 -1.96
CA ARG A 38 4.12 5.58 -1.11
C ARG A 38 3.22 6.72 -0.66
N GLU A 39 2.35 7.21 -1.53
CA GLU A 39 1.42 8.29 -1.21
C GLU A 39 0.40 7.87 -0.15
N TRP A 40 -0.20 6.69 -0.31
CA TRP A 40 -1.07 6.10 0.71
C TRP A 40 -0.36 5.90 2.04
N PHE A 41 0.85 5.35 2.02
CA PHE A 41 1.64 5.17 3.24
C PHE A 41 1.99 6.50 3.92
N ARG A 42 2.12 7.60 3.17
CA ARG A 42 2.30 8.93 3.75
C ARG A 42 1.04 9.38 4.48
N ARG A 43 -0.15 9.17 3.90
CA ARG A 43 -1.44 9.48 4.53
C ARG A 43 -1.68 8.65 5.80
N PHE A 44 -1.41 7.35 5.76
CA PHE A 44 -1.57 6.49 6.95
C PHE A 44 -0.65 6.89 8.11
N LYS A 45 0.55 7.40 7.81
CA LYS A 45 1.45 7.95 8.84
C LYS A 45 0.92 9.22 9.50
N SER A 46 0.07 9.98 8.82
CA SER A 46 -0.64 11.13 9.38
C SER A 46 -2.01 10.77 9.94
N ASP A 47 -2.27 9.48 10.21
CA ASP A 47 -3.55 8.95 10.69
C ASP A 47 -4.74 9.22 9.74
N ASP A 48 -4.45 9.55 8.48
CA ASP A 48 -5.45 9.76 7.44
C ASP A 48 -5.75 8.45 6.73
N PHE A 49 -6.77 7.77 7.25
CA PHE A 49 -7.40 6.59 6.65
C PHE A 49 -8.73 6.95 5.99
N SER A 50 -8.87 8.13 5.40
CA SER A 50 -9.99 8.45 4.50
C SER A 50 -9.73 7.94 3.07
N VAL A 51 -10.76 7.91 2.24
CA VAL A 51 -10.67 7.52 0.81
C VAL A 51 -10.33 8.76 0.01
#